data_AF-A0A0B1SMU1-F1
#
_entry.id   AF-A0A0B1SMU1-F1
#
_cell.length_a   1.000
_cell.length_b   1.000
_cell.length_c   1.000
_cell.angle_alpha   90.00
_cell.angle_beta   90.00
_cell.angle_gamma   90.00
#
_symmetry.space_group_name_H-M   'P 1'
#
loop_
_entity.id
_entity.type
_entity.pdbx_description
1 polymer ?
#
loop_
_entity_poly.entity_id
_entity_poly.type
_entity_poly.pdbx_seq_one_letter_code
_entity_poly.pdbx_strand_id
1 'polypeptide(L)'
;MYSLKVKRLQSAEAALEAEHSSFVRLSQLSCELVARLEKGNGAAANNVRRRLDTVTQRWDNLVARIEEHSRTLVQSGKADVRQFAGPAVPAGPSTIERNLKADRVVRPNETSLKVTSMEDHAAAPEEATTDTEPEETTNQVVLIVERFLRHVEKLTAEMEPLQAWTATFSVSKKPDQVRKMISICQEKLIEIKDQEAKVNRLQLELEHMHLSSDVTAAQLKLANDAFEKFAKGWARIVTKISEAMNVLTGHDETDEEQVVAKGIEQWIEGCDK
;
A
#
# COMPACT_ATOMS: atom_id res chain seq x y z
N MET A 1 -3.62 3.86 8.86
CA MET A 1 -2.74 2.72 9.23
C MET A 1 -3.11 1.38 8.55
N TYR A 2 -4.37 0.91 8.60
CA TYR A 2 -4.75 -0.42 8.07
C TYR A 2 -4.88 -0.51 6.55
N SER A 3 -5.46 0.51 5.89
CA SER A 3 -5.53 0.57 4.42
C SER A 3 -4.14 0.49 3.75
N LEU A 4 -3.11 1.04 4.40
CA LEU A 4 -1.73 0.95 3.91
C LEU A 4 -1.16 -0.47 4.01
N LYS A 5 -1.44 -1.18 5.11
CA LYS A 5 -1.05 -2.58 5.28
C LYS A 5 -1.72 -3.49 4.24
N VAL A 6 -3.00 -3.24 3.96
CA VAL A 6 -3.76 -3.93 2.90
C VAL A 6 -3.15 -3.66 1.52
N LYS A 7 -2.89 -2.39 1.16
CA LYS A 7 -2.29 -2.03 -0.13
C LYS A 7 -0.90 -2.63 -0.32
N ARG A 8 -0.07 -2.66 0.73
CA ARG A 8 1.26 -3.30 0.68
C ARG A 8 1.16 -4.81 0.51
N LEU A 9 0.20 -5.45 1.18
CA LEU A 9 -0.04 -6.88 1.05
C LEU A 9 -0.50 -7.22 -0.38
N GLN A 10 -1.45 -6.47 -0.92
CA GLN A 10 -1.92 -6.60 -2.30
C GLN A 10 -0.79 -6.35 -3.32
N SER A 11 0.09 -5.37 -3.08
CA SER A 11 1.26 -5.13 -3.92
C SER A 11 2.26 -6.29 -3.87
N ALA A 12 2.46 -6.90 -2.69
CA ALA A 12 3.32 -8.07 -2.53
C ALA A 12 2.71 -9.32 -3.18
N GLU A 13 1.39 -9.52 -3.07
CA GLU A 13 0.65 -10.58 -3.76
C GLU A 13 0.77 -10.43 -5.28
N ALA A 14 0.51 -9.23 -5.81
CA ALA A 14 0.61 -8.96 -7.25
C ALA A 14 2.03 -9.15 -7.79
N ALA A 15 3.06 -8.74 -7.02
CA ALA A 15 4.45 -8.95 -7.39
C ALA A 15 4.82 -10.44 -7.39
N LEU A 16 4.33 -11.22 -6.41
CA LEU A 16 4.55 -12.65 -6.35
C LEU A 16 3.85 -13.39 -7.50
N GLU A 17 2.64 -12.97 -7.85
CA GLU A 17 1.88 -13.54 -8.97
C GLU A 17 2.55 -13.25 -10.31
N ALA A 18 3.06 -12.02 -10.52
CA ALA A 18 3.79 -11.66 -11.72
C ALA A 18 5.07 -12.53 -11.91
N GLU A 19 5.80 -12.78 -10.83
CA GLU A 19 7.04 -13.57 -10.86
C GLU A 19 6.82 -15.09 -10.83
N HIS A 20 5.58 -15.55 -10.64
CA HIS A 20 5.27 -16.98 -10.61
C HIS A 20 5.68 -17.67 -11.92
N SER A 21 5.40 -17.02 -13.06
CA SER A 21 5.78 -17.53 -14.39
C SER A 21 7.30 -17.65 -14.56
N SER A 22 8.06 -16.69 -14.03
CA SER A 22 9.54 -16.70 -13.99
C SER A 22 10.07 -17.87 -13.15
N PHE A 23 9.48 -18.10 -11.97
CA PHE A 23 9.84 -19.22 -11.10
C PHE A 23 9.55 -20.59 -11.75
N VAL A 24 8.38 -20.76 -12.37
CA VAL A 24 8.03 -21.98 -13.10
C VAL A 24 9.03 -22.25 -14.23
N ARG A 25 9.39 -21.21 -15.00
CA ARG A 25 10.38 -21.33 -16.07
C ARG A 25 11.77 -21.70 -15.53
N LEU A 26 12.20 -21.12 -14.41
CA LEU A 26 13.46 -21.48 -13.75
C LEU A 26 13.46 -22.95 -13.31
N SER A 27 12.35 -23.43 -12.75
CA SER A 27 12.20 -24.83 -12.33
C SER A 27 12.28 -25.79 -13.51
N GLN A 28 11.58 -25.49 -14.61
CA GLN A 28 11.63 -26.27 -15.84
C GLN A 28 13.06 -26.34 -16.42
N LEU A 29 13.72 -25.19 -16.57
CA LEU A 29 15.11 -25.12 -17.07
C LEU A 29 16.09 -25.87 -16.16
N SER A 30 15.88 -25.81 -14.84
CA SER A 30 16.70 -26.53 -13.87
C SER A 30 16.51 -28.05 -13.97
N CYS A 31 15.27 -28.51 -14.16
CA CYS A 31 14.97 -29.93 -14.41
C CYS A 31 15.56 -30.43 -15.73
N GLU A 32 15.46 -29.65 -16.81
CA GLU A 32 16.11 -29.97 -18.09
C GLU A 32 17.64 -30.05 -17.97
N LEU A 33 18.24 -29.11 -17.23
CA LEU A 33 19.68 -29.12 -16.97
C LEU A 33 20.10 -30.36 -16.16
N VAL A 34 19.33 -30.73 -15.14
CA VAL A 34 19.56 -31.97 -14.36
C VAL A 34 19.52 -33.19 -15.27
N ALA A 35 18.49 -33.34 -16.11
CA ALA A 35 18.36 -34.46 -17.03
C ALA A 35 19.53 -34.56 -18.03
N ARG A 36 20.04 -33.41 -18.51
CA ARG A 36 21.23 -33.38 -19.38
C ARG A 36 22.51 -33.75 -18.64
N LEU A 37 22.65 -33.29 -17.40
CA LEU A 37 23.84 -33.53 -16.58
C LEU A 37 23.88 -34.95 -16.00
N GLU A 38 22.75 -35.61 -15.76
CA GLU A 38 22.71 -36.97 -15.21
C GLU A 38 23.47 -38.00 -16.04
N LYS A 39 23.55 -37.81 -17.37
CA LYS A 39 24.24 -38.73 -18.29
C LYS A 39 25.78 -38.63 -18.25
N GLY A 40 26.36 -37.56 -17.70
CA GLY A 40 27.81 -37.32 -17.76
C GLY A 40 28.44 -36.67 -16.53
N ASN A 41 27.66 -36.05 -15.65
CA ASN A 41 28.13 -35.38 -14.45
C ASN A 41 27.05 -35.34 -13.35
N GLY A 42 26.87 -36.48 -12.66
CA GLY A 42 25.90 -36.62 -11.57
C GLY A 42 26.16 -35.70 -10.37
N ALA A 43 27.41 -35.29 -10.14
CA ALA A 43 27.74 -34.33 -9.07
C ALA A 43 27.19 -32.93 -9.36
N ALA A 44 27.32 -32.46 -10.61
CA ALA A 44 26.75 -31.19 -11.05
C ALA A 44 25.21 -31.24 -11.06
N ALA A 45 24.62 -32.35 -11.53
CA ALA A 45 23.16 -32.56 -11.47
C ALA A 45 22.62 -32.48 -10.04
N ASN A 46 23.30 -33.13 -9.08
CA ASN A 46 22.95 -33.05 -7.66
C ASN A 46 23.08 -31.63 -7.08
N ASN A 47 24.06 -30.84 -7.52
CA ASN A 47 24.20 -29.46 -7.08
C ASN A 47 23.03 -28.59 -7.56
N VAL A 48 22.64 -28.73 -8.84
CA VAL A 48 21.49 -28.03 -9.42
C VAL A 48 20.21 -28.41 -8.68
N ARG A 49 19.98 -29.70 -8.38
CA ARG A 49 18.81 -30.17 -7.63
C ARG A 49 18.71 -29.51 -6.25
N ARG A 50 19.79 -29.53 -5.46
CA ARG A 50 19.80 -28.88 -4.13
C ARG A 50 19.54 -27.37 -4.18
N ARG A 51 20.08 -26.70 -5.20
CA ARG A 51 19.85 -25.26 -5.39
C ARG A 51 18.40 -24.98 -5.77
N LEU A 52 17.83 -25.78 -6.66
CA LEU A 52 16.42 -25.69 -7.01
C LEU A 52 15.54 -25.94 -5.78
N ASP A 53 15.81 -26.98 -4.99
CA ASP A 53 15.08 -27.29 -3.75
C ASP A 53 15.11 -26.11 -2.77
N THR A 54 16.28 -25.47 -2.62
CA THR A 54 16.44 -24.27 -1.77
C THR A 54 15.60 -23.09 -2.27
N VAL A 55 15.56 -22.86 -3.58
CA VAL A 55 14.79 -21.76 -4.17
C VAL A 55 13.30 -22.05 -4.06
N THR A 56 12.86 -23.28 -4.33
CA THR A 56 11.47 -23.72 -4.15
C THR A 56 11.02 -23.57 -2.71
N GLN A 57 11.82 -24.03 -1.74
CA GLN A 57 11.49 -23.88 -0.32
C GLN A 57 11.37 -22.40 0.08
N ARG A 58 12.22 -21.52 -0.43
CA ARG A 58 12.13 -20.07 -0.17
C ARG A 58 10.87 -19.46 -0.78
N TRP A 59 10.52 -19.88 -2.00
CA TRP A 59 9.29 -19.48 -2.67
C TRP A 59 8.06 -19.88 -1.85
N ASP A 60 7.98 -21.14 -1.44
CA ASP A 60 6.86 -21.66 -0.64
C ASP A 60 6.72 -20.93 0.70
N ASN A 61 7.84 -20.62 1.36
CA ASN A 61 7.83 -19.83 2.60
C ASN A 61 7.31 -18.40 2.38
N LEU A 62 7.62 -17.77 1.25
CA LEU A 62 7.11 -16.42 0.94
C LEU A 62 5.61 -16.46 0.68
N VAL A 63 5.15 -17.43 -0.12
CA VAL A 63 3.71 -17.67 -0.39
C VAL A 63 2.98 -17.89 0.93
N ALA A 64 3.43 -18.82 1.77
CA ALA A 64 2.78 -19.16 3.03
C ALA A 64 2.69 -17.96 3.99
N ARG A 65 3.74 -17.13 4.07
CA ARG A 65 3.74 -15.92 4.91
C ARG A 65 2.77 -14.85 4.42
N ILE A 66 2.68 -14.67 3.10
CA ILE A 66 1.75 -13.72 2.50
C ILE A 66 0.31 -14.18 2.76
N GLU A 67 -0.01 -15.44 2.48
CA GLU A 67 -1.33 -16.01 2.75
C GLU A 67 -1.71 -15.93 4.23
N GLU A 68 -0.76 -16.14 5.15
CA GLU A 68 -1.03 -16.05 6.59
C GLU A 68 -1.35 -14.62 7.02
N HIS A 69 -0.65 -13.62 6.46
CA HIS A 69 -0.97 -12.23 6.68
C HIS A 69 -2.36 -11.88 6.11
N SER A 70 -2.72 -12.41 4.94
CA SER A 70 -4.05 -12.23 4.32
C SER A 70 -5.14 -12.84 5.19
N ARG A 71 -4.94 -14.07 5.70
CA ARG A 71 -5.85 -14.74 6.64
C ARG A 71 -6.02 -13.96 7.94
N THR A 72 -4.92 -13.52 8.56
CA THR A 72 -4.95 -12.75 9.81
C THR A 72 -5.73 -11.44 9.64
N LEU A 73 -5.59 -10.81 8.47
CA LEU A 73 -6.24 -9.54 8.18
C LEU A 73 -7.75 -9.73 7.91
N VAL A 74 -8.15 -10.80 7.23
CA VAL A 74 -9.56 -11.21 7.04
C VAL A 74 -10.21 -11.60 8.38
N GLN A 75 -9.56 -12.44 9.19
CA GLN A 75 -10.08 -12.89 10.48
C GLN A 75 -10.26 -11.76 11.50
N SER A 76 -9.47 -10.69 11.38
CA SER A 76 -9.62 -9.50 12.23
C SER A 76 -10.89 -8.68 11.96
N GLY A 77 -11.73 -9.08 10.98
CA GLY A 77 -13.00 -8.43 10.63
C GLY A 77 -12.83 -7.04 10.02
N LYS A 78 -11.64 -6.72 9.50
CA LYS A 78 -11.22 -5.37 9.06
C LYS A 78 -10.82 -5.27 7.59
N ALA A 79 -10.90 -6.37 6.85
CA ALA A 79 -11.11 -6.31 5.42
C ALA A 79 -12.56 -6.66 5.17
N ASP A 80 -13.32 -5.71 4.61
CA ASP A 80 -14.60 -6.01 4.04
C ASP A 80 -14.37 -7.15 3.03
N VAL A 81 -15.07 -8.27 3.17
CA VAL A 81 -14.96 -9.47 2.32
C VAL A 81 -15.15 -9.11 0.83
N ARG A 82 -15.75 -7.94 0.57
CA ARG A 82 -15.93 -7.34 -0.75
C ARG A 82 -14.67 -6.73 -1.38
N GLN A 83 -13.61 -6.46 -0.63
CA GLN A 83 -12.34 -5.94 -1.18
C GLN A 83 -11.41 -7.03 -1.74
N PHE A 84 -11.76 -8.31 -1.52
CA PHE A 84 -11.10 -9.47 -2.12
C PHE A 84 -11.87 -10.07 -3.31
N ALA A 85 -13.03 -9.50 -3.66
CA ALA A 85 -13.76 -9.92 -4.85
C ALA A 85 -13.18 -9.20 -6.07
N GLY A 86 -12.31 -9.90 -6.80
CA GLY A 86 -12.11 -9.64 -8.22
C GLY A 86 -13.44 -9.68 -9.00
N PRO A 87 -13.46 -9.24 -10.27
CA PRO A 87 -14.70 -9.05 -11.02
C PRO A 87 -15.57 -10.31 -10.97
N ALA A 88 -16.80 -10.13 -10.48
CA ALA A 88 -17.77 -11.18 -10.25
C ALA A 88 -18.07 -11.95 -11.53
N VAL A 89 -17.66 -13.22 -11.57
CA VAL A 89 -18.29 -14.23 -12.42
C VAL A 89 -19.47 -14.79 -11.62
N PRO A 90 -20.68 -14.92 -12.20
CA PRO A 90 -21.88 -15.31 -11.45
C PRO A 90 -21.73 -16.74 -10.91
N ALA A 91 -21.75 -16.86 -9.57
CA ALA A 91 -21.72 -18.13 -8.86
C ALA A 91 -23.08 -18.82 -8.91
N GLY A 92 -23.11 -20.05 -9.42
CA GLY A 92 -24.09 -21.07 -9.07
C GLY A 92 -23.81 -21.65 -7.68
N PRO A 93 -24.79 -22.30 -7.03
CA PRO A 93 -24.72 -22.59 -5.60
C PRO A 93 -23.99 -23.91 -5.33
N SER A 94 -23.06 -23.90 -4.37
CA SER A 94 -22.77 -25.12 -3.61
C SER A 94 -22.41 -24.79 -2.18
N THR A 95 -23.38 -25.03 -1.32
CA THR A 95 -23.31 -25.38 0.09
C THR A 95 -22.09 -26.26 0.40
N ILE A 96 -21.39 -25.99 1.51
CA ILE A 96 -21.00 -26.96 2.54
C ILE A 96 -20.36 -26.21 3.72
N GLU A 97 -21.06 -26.32 4.86
CA GLU A 97 -20.61 -25.97 6.20
C GLU A 97 -19.41 -26.83 6.63
N ARG A 98 -18.51 -26.28 7.44
CA ARG A 98 -17.92 -27.04 8.56
C ARG A 98 -17.31 -26.12 9.63
N ASN A 99 -18.06 -26.05 10.72
CA ASN A 99 -17.61 -25.75 12.07
C ASN A 99 -16.34 -26.53 12.44
N LEU A 100 -15.47 -25.94 13.27
CA LEU A 100 -14.88 -26.57 14.47
C LEU A 100 -14.27 -25.51 15.40
N LYS A 101 -14.76 -25.49 16.65
CA LYS A 101 -14.27 -24.73 17.81
C LYS A 101 -13.27 -25.59 18.61
N ALA A 102 -12.28 -24.96 19.25
CA ALA A 102 -11.68 -25.26 20.57
C ALA A 102 -10.49 -24.30 20.76
N ASP A 103 -10.53 -23.28 21.63
CA ASP A 103 -10.49 -23.30 23.10
C ASP A 103 -9.26 -24.02 23.68
N ARG A 104 -8.26 -23.25 24.17
CA ARG A 104 -7.69 -23.42 25.53
C ARG A 104 -6.69 -22.33 25.93
N VAL A 105 -7.03 -21.64 27.01
CA VAL A 105 -6.23 -20.76 27.87
C VAL A 105 -5.29 -21.57 28.76
N VAL A 106 -4.00 -21.20 28.90
CA VAL A 106 -3.20 -21.42 30.13
C VAL A 106 -2.04 -20.38 30.23
N ARG A 107 -2.07 -19.53 31.27
CA ARG A 107 -0.91 -18.80 31.83
C ARG A 107 -0.07 -19.75 32.70
N PRO A 108 1.21 -19.42 32.98
CA PRO A 108 1.57 -19.35 34.41
C PRO A 108 2.39 -18.13 34.81
N ASN A 109 2.23 -17.84 36.10
CA ASN A 109 2.71 -16.70 36.87
C ASN A 109 4.06 -17.00 37.54
N GLU A 110 4.78 -15.91 37.80
CA GLU A 110 5.76 -15.61 38.86
C GLU A 110 6.19 -16.71 39.87
N THR A 111 7.50 -16.75 40.16
CA THR A 111 7.99 -16.92 41.54
C THR A 111 9.25 -16.10 41.81
N SER A 112 9.13 -15.29 42.85
CA SER A 112 10.11 -14.49 43.61
C SER A 112 11.15 -15.36 44.33
N LEU A 113 12.37 -14.83 44.51
CA LEU A 113 13.27 -15.18 45.62
C LEU A 113 14.20 -13.99 45.93
N LYS A 114 14.27 -13.62 47.22
CA LYS A 114 14.89 -12.45 47.82
C LYS A 114 15.74 -12.92 49.01
N VAL A 115 17.04 -12.61 49.08
CA VAL A 115 17.89 -12.59 50.31
C VAL A 115 19.15 -11.76 49.96
N THR A 116 19.37 -10.52 50.42
CA THR A 116 19.87 -9.98 51.71
C THR A 116 21.34 -10.30 52.04
N SER A 117 22.23 -9.28 52.01
CA SER A 117 23.12 -8.91 53.14
C SER A 117 23.86 -7.58 52.90
N MET A 118 23.90 -6.74 53.94
CA MET A 118 24.72 -5.53 54.16
C MET A 118 26.20 -5.93 54.38
N GLU A 119 27.22 -5.10 54.09
CA GLU A 119 27.88 -4.01 54.87
C GLU A 119 29.19 -3.70 54.08
N ASP A 120 30.01 -2.65 54.24
CA ASP A 120 29.90 -1.23 54.60
C ASP A 120 31.29 -0.59 54.24
N HIS A 121 31.33 0.72 54.00
CA HIS A 121 32.47 1.66 54.17
C HIS A 121 33.65 1.83 53.15
N ALA A 122 33.63 3.04 52.55
CA ALA A 122 34.60 4.15 52.73
C ALA A 122 35.70 4.49 51.68
N ALA A 123 35.72 5.80 51.38
CA ALA A 123 36.82 6.70 50.97
C ALA A 123 37.04 7.00 49.46
N ALA A 124 36.99 8.31 49.17
CA ALA A 124 37.03 9.07 47.90
C ALA A 124 38.42 9.10 47.20
N PRO A 125 38.69 9.91 46.14
CA PRO A 125 37.86 10.78 45.28
C PRO A 125 38.12 10.51 43.76
N GLU A 126 37.72 11.43 42.88
CA GLU A 126 38.13 11.54 41.45
C GLU A 126 37.30 10.71 40.44
N GLU A 127 36.30 11.35 39.86
CA GLU A 127 36.37 11.94 38.51
C GLU A 127 34.94 12.33 38.12
N ALA A 128 34.72 13.64 37.97
CA ALA A 128 33.53 14.14 37.30
C ALA A 128 33.67 13.79 35.81
N THR A 129 33.21 12.61 35.41
CA THR A 129 32.90 12.34 34.02
C THR A 129 31.60 13.05 33.70
N THR A 130 31.76 14.21 33.09
CA THR A 130 30.69 14.98 32.45
C THR A 130 30.05 14.09 31.38
N ASP A 131 28.94 13.46 31.74
CA ASP A 131 28.07 12.73 30.84
C ASP A 131 27.53 13.71 29.78
N THR A 132 28.21 13.76 28.62
CA THR A 132 27.92 14.65 27.50
C THR A 132 27.56 13.81 26.27
N GLU A 133 26.62 12.87 26.41
CA GLU A 133 26.13 12.08 25.26
C GLU A 133 24.62 12.19 24.91
N PRO A 134 23.71 12.89 25.64
CA PRO A 134 22.31 12.98 25.20
C PRO A 134 21.99 14.15 24.24
N GLU A 135 22.83 15.18 24.10
CA GLU A 135 22.45 16.37 23.33
C GLU A 135 22.62 16.22 21.81
N GLU A 136 23.65 15.53 21.30
CA GLU A 136 23.87 15.41 19.85
C GLU A 136 22.82 14.55 19.14
N THR A 137 22.42 13.44 19.76
CA THR A 137 21.36 12.55 19.25
C THR A 137 20.00 13.24 19.28
N THR A 138 19.69 13.97 20.35
CA THR A 138 18.45 14.76 20.46
C THR A 138 18.38 15.84 19.37
N ASN A 139 19.48 16.55 19.11
CA ASN A 139 19.55 17.56 18.05
C ASN A 139 19.39 16.94 16.66
N GLN A 140 19.99 15.77 16.40
CA GLN A 140 19.87 15.08 15.11
C GLN A 140 18.44 14.60 14.84
N VAL A 141 17.73 14.12 15.86
CA VAL A 141 16.33 13.68 15.77
C VAL A 141 15.38 14.85 15.47
N VAL A 142 15.56 15.97 16.17
CA VAL A 142 14.77 17.19 15.93
C VAL A 142 14.93 17.65 14.47
N LEU A 143 16.16 17.60 13.94
CA LEU A 143 16.44 17.96 12.55
C LEU A 143 15.76 17.05 11.52
N ILE A 144 15.59 15.75 11.80
CA ILE A 144 14.89 14.82 10.90
C ILE A 144 13.42 15.20 10.77
N VAL A 145 12.77 15.50 11.89
CA VAL A 145 11.35 15.88 11.93
C VAL A 145 11.13 17.24 11.28
N GLU A 146 11.97 18.23 11.60
CA GLU A 146 11.92 19.55 10.98
C GLU A 146 12.15 19.50 9.46
N ARG A 147 13.06 18.64 9.01
CA ARG A 147 13.29 18.43 7.58
C ARG A 147 12.04 17.85 6.90
N PHE A 148 11.42 16.85 7.50
CA PHE A 148 10.19 16.27 7.00
C PHE A 148 9.07 17.31 6.93
N LEU A 149 8.87 18.10 7.99
CA LEU A 149 7.86 19.15 8.02
C LEU A 149 8.09 20.19 6.92
N ARG A 150 9.35 20.61 6.70
CA ARG A 150 9.70 21.49 5.58
C ARG A 150 9.38 20.88 4.22
N HIS A 151 9.61 19.58 4.02
CA HIS A 151 9.22 18.91 2.78
C HIS A 151 7.70 18.87 2.60
N VAL A 152 6.94 18.60 3.67
CA VAL A 152 5.47 18.64 3.65
C VAL A 152 4.96 20.03 3.30
N GLU A 153 5.49 21.08 3.94
CA GLU A 153 5.12 22.47 3.65
C GLU A 153 5.45 22.86 2.21
N LYS A 154 6.65 22.52 1.73
CA LYS A 154 7.05 22.79 0.35
C LYS A 154 6.11 22.14 -0.65
N LEU A 155 5.81 20.84 -0.48
CA LEU A 155 4.91 20.15 -1.39
C LEU A 155 3.46 20.66 -1.26
N THR A 156 3.04 21.05 -0.07
CA THR A 156 1.73 21.68 0.15
C THR A 156 1.63 22.99 -0.62
N ALA A 157 2.67 23.83 -0.59
CA ALA A 157 2.73 25.08 -1.34
C ALA A 157 2.77 24.84 -2.85
N GLU A 158 3.55 23.88 -3.33
CA GLU A 158 3.56 23.48 -4.74
C GLU A 158 2.17 22.98 -5.22
N MET A 159 1.36 22.45 -4.29
CA MET A 159 0.01 21.96 -4.58
C MET A 159 -1.12 22.96 -4.39
N GLU A 160 -0.82 24.16 -3.90
CA GLU A 160 -1.79 25.23 -3.69
C GLU A 160 -2.56 25.61 -4.98
N PRO A 161 -1.94 25.71 -6.16
CA PRO A 161 -2.66 26.00 -7.41
C PRO A 161 -3.70 24.92 -7.78
N LEU A 162 -3.37 23.63 -7.58
CA LEU A 162 -4.30 22.53 -7.82
C LEU A 162 -5.44 22.52 -6.80
N GLN A 163 -5.17 22.90 -5.55
CA GLN A 163 -6.20 23.03 -4.51
C GLN A 163 -7.15 24.20 -4.82
N ALA A 164 -6.62 25.35 -5.22
CA ALA A 164 -7.40 26.51 -5.62
C ALA A 164 -8.27 26.23 -6.85
N TRP A 165 -7.72 25.54 -7.85
CA TRP A 165 -8.48 25.04 -8.99
C TRP A 165 -9.59 24.08 -8.54
N THR A 166 -9.29 23.10 -7.70
CA THR A 166 -10.26 22.13 -7.18
C THR A 166 -11.43 22.80 -6.45
N ALA A 167 -11.18 23.92 -5.77
CA ALA A 167 -12.20 24.68 -5.06
C ALA A 167 -13.14 25.48 -5.98
N THR A 168 -12.66 25.89 -7.15
CA THR A 168 -13.39 26.76 -8.09
C THR A 168 -13.92 26.02 -9.32
N PHE A 169 -13.36 24.85 -9.62
CA PHE A 169 -13.71 24.06 -10.79
C PHE A 169 -15.10 23.42 -10.67
N SER A 170 -15.90 23.63 -11.71
CA SER A 170 -17.21 23.03 -11.89
C SER A 170 -17.33 22.42 -13.27
N VAL A 171 -17.94 21.24 -13.35
CA VAL A 171 -18.10 20.51 -14.61
C VAL A 171 -19.29 21.08 -15.38
N SER A 172 -19.06 21.47 -16.62
CA SER A 172 -20.13 21.81 -17.57
C SER A 172 -20.42 20.64 -18.48
N LYS A 173 -21.69 20.26 -18.61
CA LYS A 173 -22.18 19.22 -19.53
C LYS A 173 -22.61 19.77 -20.90
N LYS A 174 -22.41 21.06 -21.16
CA LYS A 174 -22.78 21.63 -22.45
C LYS A 174 -21.90 21.01 -23.55
N PRO A 175 -22.47 20.45 -24.64
CA PRO A 175 -21.70 19.69 -25.63
C PRO A 175 -20.50 20.45 -26.22
N ASP A 176 -20.63 21.77 -26.40
CA ASP A 176 -19.56 22.65 -26.88
C ASP A 176 -18.42 22.85 -25.87
N GLN A 177 -18.67 22.60 -24.58
CA GLN A 177 -17.70 22.73 -23.49
C GLN A 177 -17.13 21.39 -23.02
N VAL A 178 -17.78 20.25 -23.29
CA VAL A 178 -17.34 18.92 -22.81
C VAL A 178 -15.91 18.62 -23.23
N ARG A 179 -15.58 18.78 -24.52
CA ARG A 179 -14.22 18.54 -25.04
C ARG A 179 -13.17 19.41 -24.36
N LYS A 180 -13.50 20.69 -24.11
CA LYS A 180 -12.63 21.63 -23.40
C LYS A 180 -12.43 21.22 -21.94
N MET A 181 -13.50 20.79 -21.27
CA MET A 181 -13.44 20.32 -19.88
C MET A 181 -12.61 19.03 -19.76
N ILE A 182 -12.76 18.09 -20.71
CA ILE A 182 -11.93 16.88 -20.76
C ILE A 182 -10.45 17.25 -20.89
N SER A 183 -10.11 18.17 -21.80
CA SER A 183 -8.72 18.61 -21.98
C SER A 183 -8.14 19.23 -20.70
N ILE A 184 -8.91 20.03 -19.97
CA ILE A 184 -8.48 20.63 -18.70
C ILE A 184 -8.27 19.55 -17.63
N CYS A 185 -9.21 18.60 -17.50
CA CYS A 185 -9.06 17.51 -16.54
C CYS A 185 -7.86 16.61 -16.86
N GLN A 186 -7.58 16.36 -18.15
CA GLN A 186 -6.39 15.61 -18.59
C GLN A 186 -5.09 16.35 -18.26
N GLU A 187 -5.02 17.66 -18.48
CA GLU A 187 -3.88 18.49 -18.06
C GLU A 187 -3.64 18.37 -16.55
N LYS A 188 -4.71 18.47 -15.74
CA LYS A 188 -4.61 18.33 -14.29
C LYS A 188 -4.25 16.90 -13.83
N LEU A 189 -4.65 15.87 -14.58
CA LEU A 189 -4.19 14.49 -14.32
C LEU A 189 -2.68 14.35 -14.52
N ILE A 190 -2.12 14.98 -15.56
CA ILE A 190 -0.67 14.98 -15.81
C ILE A 190 0.04 15.68 -14.65
N GLU A 191 -0.44 16.87 -14.25
CA GLU A 191 0.11 17.61 -13.11
C GLU A 191 0.09 16.78 -11.82
N ILE A 192 -0.99 16.05 -11.52
CA ILE A 192 -1.03 15.14 -10.37
C ILE A 192 0.00 14.02 -10.52
N LYS A 193 0.09 13.39 -11.68
CA LYS A 193 1.00 12.26 -11.90
C LYS A 193 2.46 12.66 -11.70
N ASP A 194 2.83 13.88 -12.09
CA ASP A 194 4.18 14.41 -11.86
C ASP A 194 4.49 14.63 -10.37
N GLN A 195 3.48 14.93 -9.57
CA GLN A 195 3.62 15.19 -8.13
C GLN A 195 3.51 13.91 -7.29
N GLU A 196 2.92 12.85 -7.83
CA GLU A 196 2.76 11.54 -7.18
C GLU A 196 4.10 10.98 -6.69
N ALA A 197 5.17 11.14 -7.48
CA ALA A 197 6.52 10.72 -7.08
C ALA A 197 7.01 11.43 -5.80
N LYS A 198 6.70 12.73 -5.65
CA LYS A 198 7.07 13.51 -4.46
C LYS A 198 6.21 13.13 -3.24
N VAL A 199 4.93 12.83 -3.45
CA VAL A 199 4.03 12.32 -2.39
C VAL A 199 4.53 10.97 -1.88
N ASN A 200 4.90 10.06 -2.79
CA ASN A 200 5.45 8.75 -2.44
C ASN A 200 6.77 8.90 -1.66
N ARG A 201 7.62 9.86 -2.04
CA ARG A 201 8.83 10.18 -1.29
C ARG A 201 8.54 10.67 0.12
N LEU A 202 7.58 11.57 0.33
CA LEU A 202 7.15 11.98 1.67
C LEU A 202 6.65 10.78 2.49
N GLN A 203 5.88 9.88 1.86
CA GLN A 203 5.40 8.68 2.55
C GLN A 203 6.57 7.79 3.01
N LEU A 204 7.59 7.59 2.17
CA LEU A 204 8.79 6.84 2.54
C LEU A 204 9.60 7.52 3.65
N GLU A 205 9.73 8.85 3.63
CA GLU A 205 10.41 9.60 4.70
C GLU A 205 9.66 9.45 6.05
N LEU A 206 8.32 9.49 6.02
CA LEU A 206 7.50 9.23 7.20
C LEU A 206 7.69 7.80 7.72
N GLU A 207 7.74 6.81 6.83
CA GLU A 207 7.97 5.41 7.19
C GLU A 207 9.37 5.18 7.80
N HIS A 208 10.39 5.84 7.25
CA HIS A 208 11.74 5.81 7.81
C HIS A 208 11.77 6.38 9.23
N MET A 209 11.04 7.48 9.49
CA MET A 209 10.89 8.00 10.86
C MET A 209 10.18 7.03 11.82
N HIS A 210 9.23 6.22 11.33
CA HIS A 210 8.60 5.18 12.16
C HIS A 210 9.54 4.02 12.52
N LEU A 211 10.60 3.81 11.73
CA LEU A 211 11.60 2.75 11.95
C LEU A 211 12.81 3.24 12.74
N SER A 212 13.01 4.57 12.86
CA SER A 212 14.08 5.14 13.66
C SER A 212 13.74 5.02 15.15
N SER A 213 14.66 4.42 15.90
CA SER A 213 14.58 4.27 17.36
C SER A 213 14.67 5.60 18.10
N ASP A 214 15.17 6.63 17.42
CA ASP A 214 15.58 7.89 18.02
C ASP A 214 14.42 8.92 18.00
N VAL A 215 13.37 8.68 17.20
CA VAL A 215 12.21 9.58 17.10
C VAL A 215 11.22 9.31 18.23
N THR A 216 10.94 10.35 19.03
CA THR A 216 9.96 10.25 20.12
C THR A 216 8.52 10.14 19.59
N ALA A 217 7.62 9.57 20.39
CA ALA A 217 6.21 9.44 20.03
C ALA A 217 5.53 10.81 19.75
N ALA A 218 5.94 11.88 20.44
CA ALA A 218 5.40 13.21 20.24
C ALA A 218 5.82 13.81 18.88
N GLN A 219 7.08 13.65 18.50
CA GLN A 219 7.60 14.06 17.20
C GLN A 219 6.97 13.27 16.05
N LEU A 220 6.84 11.96 16.23
CA LEU A 220 6.20 11.10 15.25
C LEU A 220 4.72 11.47 15.05
N LYS A 221 4.02 11.84 16.13
CA LYS A 221 2.65 12.34 16.05
C LYS A 221 2.58 13.65 15.25
N LEU A 222 3.48 14.60 15.52
CA LEU A 222 3.54 15.87 14.79
C LEU A 222 3.74 15.66 13.28
N ALA A 223 4.68 14.80 12.90
CA ALA A 223 4.92 14.43 11.51
C ALA A 223 3.69 13.75 10.86
N ASN A 224 3.04 12.84 11.58
CA ASN A 224 1.83 12.18 11.12
C ASN A 224 0.67 13.18 10.91
N ASP A 225 0.44 14.09 11.86
CA ASP A 225 -0.63 15.09 11.78
C ASP A 225 -0.42 16.02 10.57
N ALA A 226 0.84 16.44 10.33
CA ALA A 226 1.20 17.25 9.17
C ALA A 226 0.97 16.50 7.84
N PHE A 227 1.43 15.25 7.75
CA PHE A 227 1.22 14.42 6.56
C PHE A 227 -0.25 14.10 6.31
N GLU A 228 -1.03 13.83 7.36
CA GLU A 228 -2.46 13.54 7.23
C GLU A 228 -3.22 14.77 6.71
N LYS A 229 -2.88 15.97 7.19
CA LYS A 229 -3.46 17.22 6.68
C LYS A 229 -3.15 17.41 5.19
N PHE A 230 -1.90 17.17 4.79
CA PHE A 230 -1.50 17.20 3.38
C PHE A 230 -2.25 16.14 2.55
N ALA A 231 -2.30 14.90 3.03
CA ALA A 231 -2.92 13.77 2.34
C ALA A 231 -4.42 13.97 2.11
N LYS A 232 -5.12 14.63 3.04
CA LYS A 232 -6.53 15.04 2.86
C LYS A 232 -6.69 16.02 1.70
N GLY A 233 -5.79 17.01 1.60
CA GLY A 233 -5.76 17.95 0.48
C GLY A 233 -5.50 17.24 -0.85
N TRP A 234 -4.47 16.40 -0.88
CA TRP A 234 -4.13 15.57 -2.04
C TRP A 234 -5.30 14.70 -2.51
N ALA A 235 -5.93 13.94 -1.60
CA ALA A 235 -7.05 13.06 -1.92
C ALA A 235 -8.24 13.83 -2.50
N ARG A 236 -8.51 15.05 -2.00
CA ARG A 236 -9.59 15.91 -2.51
C ARG A 236 -9.36 16.30 -3.96
N ILE A 237 -8.12 16.65 -4.34
CA ILE A 237 -7.77 17.01 -5.73
C ILE A 237 -7.98 15.79 -6.63
N VAL A 238 -7.38 14.65 -6.29
CA VAL A 238 -7.49 13.40 -7.08
C VAL A 238 -8.96 13.01 -7.27
N THR A 239 -9.73 13.00 -6.19
CA THR A 239 -11.16 12.65 -6.23
C THR A 239 -11.94 13.57 -7.15
N LYS A 240 -11.75 14.90 -7.03
CA LYS A 240 -12.47 15.88 -7.86
C LYS A 240 -12.19 15.70 -9.35
N ILE A 241 -10.94 15.42 -9.71
CA ILE A 241 -10.56 15.18 -11.11
C ILE A 241 -11.16 13.87 -11.62
N SER A 242 -11.07 12.79 -10.84
CA SER A 242 -11.65 11.49 -11.22
C SER A 242 -13.16 11.57 -11.38
N GLU A 243 -13.86 12.23 -10.46
CA GLU A 243 -15.31 12.47 -10.58
C GLU A 243 -15.64 13.29 -11.82
N ALA A 244 -14.89 14.36 -12.09
CA ALA A 244 -15.10 15.19 -13.27
C ALA A 244 -14.88 14.43 -14.58
N MET A 245 -13.81 13.63 -14.65
CA MET A 245 -13.52 12.77 -15.79
C MET A 245 -14.65 11.75 -16.01
N ASN A 246 -15.06 11.04 -14.96
CA ASN A 246 -16.16 10.07 -15.06
C ASN A 246 -17.47 10.69 -15.57
N VAL A 247 -17.78 11.92 -15.14
CA VAL A 247 -18.97 12.64 -15.62
C VAL A 247 -18.84 13.05 -17.09
N LEU A 248 -17.65 13.46 -17.51
CA LEU A 248 -17.40 13.94 -18.88
C LEU A 248 -17.23 12.82 -19.90
N THR A 249 -16.71 11.66 -19.48
CA THR A 249 -16.52 10.48 -20.36
C THR A 249 -17.67 9.49 -20.29
N GLY A 250 -18.49 9.54 -19.23
CA GLY A 250 -19.68 8.69 -19.07
C GLY A 250 -20.91 9.17 -19.84
N HIS A 251 -20.79 10.19 -20.70
CA HIS A 251 -21.91 10.80 -21.43
C HIS A 251 -22.04 10.35 -22.89
N ASP A 252 -21.20 9.41 -23.35
CA ASP A 252 -21.12 9.08 -24.78
C ASP A 252 -22.16 8.03 -25.24
N GLU A 253 -22.61 7.12 -24.36
CA GLU A 253 -23.45 6.00 -24.82
C GLU A 253 -24.96 6.21 -24.57
N THR A 254 -25.36 6.84 -23.46
CA THR A 254 -26.78 6.84 -23.05
C THR A 254 -27.62 7.92 -23.72
N ASP A 255 -27.05 9.09 -24.02
CA ASP A 255 -27.80 10.19 -24.63
C ASP A 255 -27.88 10.05 -26.16
N GLU A 256 -26.81 9.60 -26.83
CA GLU A 256 -26.85 9.36 -28.28
C GLU A 256 -27.75 8.16 -28.62
N GLU A 257 -27.67 7.06 -27.85
CA GLU A 257 -28.53 5.89 -28.07
C GLU A 257 -30.00 6.19 -27.79
N GLN A 258 -30.33 7.01 -26.79
CA GLN A 258 -31.72 7.45 -26.54
C GLN A 258 -32.23 8.43 -27.60
N VAL A 259 -31.37 9.32 -28.12
CA VAL A 259 -31.73 10.24 -29.20
C VAL A 259 -31.94 9.47 -30.51
N VAL A 260 -31.09 8.49 -30.81
CA VAL A 260 -31.24 7.61 -31.98
C VAL A 260 -32.47 6.71 -31.82
N ALA A 261 -32.70 6.12 -30.64
CA ALA A 261 -33.88 5.31 -30.36
C ALA A 261 -35.18 6.12 -30.55
N LYS A 262 -35.24 7.35 -30.02
CA LYS A 262 -36.37 8.25 -30.26
C LYS A 262 -36.52 8.64 -31.73
N GLY A 263 -35.42 8.85 -32.44
CA GLY A 263 -35.44 9.13 -33.89
C GLY A 263 -35.99 7.96 -34.70
N ILE A 264 -35.66 6.73 -34.32
CA ILE A 264 -36.17 5.50 -34.93
C ILE A 264 -37.67 5.32 -34.61
N GLU A 265 -38.09 5.51 -33.36
CA GLU A 265 -39.50 5.44 -32.97
C GLU A 265 -40.37 6.43 -33.75
N GLN A 266 -39.93 7.69 -33.88
CA GLN A 266 -40.63 8.71 -34.66
C GLN A 266 -40.66 8.39 -36.16
N TRP A 267 -39.61 7.76 -36.69
CA TRP A 267 -39.59 7.33 -38.09
C TRP A 267 -40.57 6.18 -38.33
N ILE A 268 -40.64 5.20 -37.42
CA ILE A 268 -41.60 4.09 -37.48
C ILE A 268 -43.04 4.61 -37.40
N GLU A 269 -43.35 5.50 -36.46
CA GLU A 269 -44.68 6.13 -36.35
C GLU A 269 -45.06 6.97 -37.57
N GLY A 270 -44.07 7.53 -38.27
CA GLY A 270 -44.26 8.27 -39.51
C GLY A 270 -44.52 7.40 -40.74
N CYS A 271 -44.09 6.13 -40.73
CA CYS A 271 -44.31 5.17 -41.81
C CYS A 271 -45.65 4.43 -41.73
N ASP A 272 -46.32 4.45 -40.56
CA ASP A 272 -47.65 3.83 -40.34
C ASP A 272 -48.84 4.78 -40.64
N LYS A 273 -48.60 5.94 -41.28
CA LYS A 273 -49.62 6.84 -41.84
C LYS A 273 -49.55 6.88 -43.35
#